data_AF-A0A6A6V1P1-F1
#
_entry.id   AF-A0A6A6V1P1-F1
#
_cell.length_a   1.000
_cell.length_b   1.000
_cell.length_c   1.000
_cell.angle_alpha   90.00
_cell.angle_beta   90.00
_cell.angle_gamma   90.00
#
_symmetry.space_group_name_H-M   'P 1'
#
loop_
_entity.id
_entity.type
_entity.pdbx_description
1 polymer ?
#
loop_
_entity_poly.entity_id
_entity_poly.type
_entity_poly.pdbx_seq_one_letter_code
_entity_poly.pdbx_strand_id
1 'polypeptide(L)'
;KEQVYHIQQTSNQPAYRGIEKTMFYRICGFLSLNIQLLFVFDGQRRPWKRGRRGQGQIKYEELRLIKSVLRSLAVPYHEAPAEAEAECARLQQLGVVDAVYS
;
A
#
# COMPACT_ATOMS: atom_id res chain seq x y z
N LYS A 1 -19.50 -24.14 3.74
CA LYS A 1 -19.24 -22.69 3.48
C LYS A 1 -20.17 -21.79 4.29
N GLU A 2 -21.44 -22.16 4.50
CA GLU A 2 -22.43 -21.40 5.29
C GLU A 2 -22.03 -21.13 6.74
N GLN A 3 -21.40 -22.09 7.41
CA GLN A 3 -20.95 -21.94 8.80
C GLN A 3 -19.91 -20.82 8.99
N VAL A 4 -19.02 -20.62 8.00
CA VAL A 4 -18.02 -19.54 8.02
C VAL A 4 -18.69 -18.18 7.87
N TYR A 5 -19.71 -18.08 7.01
CA TYR A 5 -20.49 -16.85 6.85
C TYR A 5 -21.28 -16.50 8.12
N HIS A 6 -21.86 -17.50 8.79
CA HIS A 6 -22.56 -17.29 10.07
C HIS A 6 -21.61 -16.80 11.17
N ILE A 7 -20.40 -17.35 11.27
CA ILE A 7 -19.40 -16.90 12.25
C ILE A 7 -18.98 -15.45 11.97
N GLN A 8 -18.80 -15.07 10.71
CA GLN A 8 -18.44 -13.69 10.32
C GLN A 8 -19.55 -12.68 10.66
N GLN A 9 -20.82 -13.05 10.46
CA GLN A 9 -21.96 -12.19 10.81
C GLN A 9 -22.13 -12.02 12.33
N THR A 10 -21.90 -13.09 13.10
CA THR A 10 -22.08 -13.08 14.57
C THR A 10 -20.92 -12.42 15.32
N SER A 11 -19.69 -12.48 14.79
CA SER A 11 -18.49 -12.09 15.53
C SER A 11 -18.21 -10.58 15.57
N ASN A 12 -18.88 -9.75 14.75
CA ASN A 12 -18.56 -8.32 14.57
C ASN A 12 -17.06 -8.04 14.34
N GLN A 13 -16.30 -9.08 13.96
CA GLN A 13 -14.88 -9.03 13.67
C GLN A 13 -14.74 -8.89 12.15
N PRO A 14 -13.93 -7.93 11.67
CA PRO A 14 -13.75 -7.75 10.23
C PRO A 14 -13.23 -9.06 9.62
N ALA A 15 -13.88 -9.49 8.54
CA ALA A 15 -13.51 -10.70 7.80
C ALA A 15 -12.01 -10.71 7.46
N TYR A 16 -11.41 -11.90 7.47
CA TYR A 16 -10.01 -12.15 7.13
C TYR A 16 -9.51 -11.28 5.96
N ARG A 17 -8.57 -10.40 6.28
CA ARG A 17 -7.95 -9.42 5.38
C ARG A 17 -6.76 -10.03 4.63
N GLY A 18 -7.08 -10.86 3.64
CA GLY A 18 -6.10 -11.68 2.93
C GLY A 18 -5.02 -10.88 2.20
N ILE A 19 -5.38 -9.72 1.64
CA ILE A 19 -4.45 -8.86 0.89
C ILE A 19 -3.42 -8.26 1.85
N GLU A 20 -3.86 -7.74 2.99
CA GLU A 20 -3.01 -7.11 3.98
C GLU A 20 -2.06 -8.13 4.62
N LYS A 21 -2.53 -9.37 4.85
CA LYS A 21 -1.67 -10.47 5.29
C LYS A 21 -0.61 -10.82 4.26
N THR A 22 -0.96 -10.90 2.98
CA THR A 22 0.03 -11.16 1.91
C THR A 22 1.06 -10.02 1.81
N MET A 23 0.61 -8.77 1.89
CA MET A 23 1.51 -7.61 1.90
C MET A 23 2.48 -7.65 3.08
N PHE A 24 1.99 -7.96 4.29
CA PHE A 24 2.83 -8.09 5.48
C PHE A 24 3.98 -9.08 5.27
N TYR A 25 3.69 -10.30 4.79
CA TYR A 25 4.74 -11.29 4.57
C TYR A 25 5.71 -10.90 3.46
N ARG A 26 5.25 -10.21 2.41
CA ARG A 26 6.14 -9.68 1.36
C ARG A 26 7.12 -8.65 1.93
N ILE A 27 6.62 -7.72 2.75
CA ILE A 27 7.47 -6.72 3.42
C ILE A 27 8.50 -7.42 4.31
N CYS A 28 8.06 -8.36 5.15
CA CYS A 28 8.98 -9.14 6.00
C CYS A 28 10.03 -9.91 5.19
N GLY A 29 9.67 -10.41 4.00
CA GLY A 29 10.59 -11.06 3.08
C GLY A 29 11.71 -10.12 2.61
N PHE A 30 11.35 -8.93 2.14
CA PHE A 30 12.33 -7.91 1.75
C PHE A 30 13.20 -7.44 2.92
N LEU A 31 12.61 -7.23 4.10
CA LEU A 31 13.35 -6.84 5.29
C LEU A 31 14.35 -7.92 5.74
N SER A 32 13.97 -9.20 5.62
CA SER A 32 14.88 -10.33 5.89
C SER A 32 16.07 -10.39 4.93
N LEU A 33 15.97 -9.78 3.75
CA LEU A 33 17.05 -9.63 2.79
C LEU A 33 17.89 -8.35 3.02
N ASN A 34 17.64 -7.62 4.12
CA ASN A 34 18.25 -6.32 4.44
C ASN A 34 18.03 -5.25 3.36
N ILE A 35 16.91 -5.33 2.62
CA ILE A 35 16.54 -4.30 1.65
C ILE A 35 15.84 -3.16 2.39
N GLN A 36 16.37 -1.93 2.24
CA GLN A 36 15.74 -0.73 2.77
C GLN A 36 14.56 -0.34 1.87
N LEU A 37 13.34 -0.43 2.42
CA LEU A 37 12.12 -0.14 1.69
C LEU A 37 11.67 1.30 1.93
N LEU A 38 11.21 1.96 0.86
CA LEU A 38 10.47 3.22 0.91
C LEU A 38 9.18 3.04 0.11
N PHE A 39 8.03 3.08 0.79
CA PHE A 39 6.73 3.00 0.13
C PHE A 39 6.29 4.37 -0.37
N VAL A 40 5.83 4.48 -1.62
CA VAL A 40 5.29 5.72 -2.18
C VAL A 40 3.80 5.56 -2.46
N PHE A 41 2.98 6.44 -1.91
CA PHE A 41 1.54 6.48 -2.12
C PHE A 41 1.13 7.59 -3.08
N ASP A 42 0.10 7.35 -3.89
CA ASP A 42 -0.48 8.36 -4.78
C ASP A 42 -1.02 9.56 -3.97
N GLY A 43 -0.83 10.76 -4.55
CA GLY A 43 -1.30 12.03 -4.01
C GLY A 43 -2.67 12.45 -4.52
N GLN A 44 -3.25 13.45 -3.85
CA GLN A 44 -4.57 13.98 -4.19
C GLN A 44 -4.61 14.75 -5.52
N ARG A 45 -3.47 15.23 -6.03
CA ARG A 45 -3.41 16.00 -7.30
C ARG A 45 -3.26 15.13 -8.55
N ARG A 46 -3.69 13.86 -8.49
CA ARG A 46 -3.57 12.97 -9.63
C ARG A 46 -4.33 13.54 -10.84
N PRO A 47 -3.65 13.78 -11.99
CA PRO A 47 -4.32 14.29 -13.17
C PRO A 47 -5.35 13.26 -13.66
N TRP A 48 -6.56 13.74 -13.96
CA TRP A 48 -7.63 12.89 -14.48
C TRP A 48 -7.19 12.24 -15.79
N LYS A 49 -6.98 10.91 -15.80
CA LYS A 49 -6.63 10.19 -17.03
C LYS A 49 -7.81 10.23 -18.00
N ARG A 50 -7.68 11.02 -19.08
CA ARG A 50 -8.65 11.07 -20.19
C ARG A 50 -8.92 9.65 -20.69
N GLY A 51 -10.19 9.24 -20.68
CA GLY A 51 -10.64 7.95 -21.21
C GLY A 51 -10.86 6.83 -20.17
N ARG A 52 -10.45 6.99 -18.91
CA ARG A 52 -10.77 6.02 -17.84
C ARG A 52 -11.74 6.64 -16.84
N ARG A 53 -13.04 6.33 -16.99
CA ARG A 53 -14.06 6.65 -15.98
C ARG A 53 -13.69 5.91 -14.69
N GLY A 54 -13.25 6.64 -13.67
CA GLY A 54 -13.18 6.16 -12.29
C GLY A 54 -12.09 5.14 -11.98
N GLN A 55 -10.81 5.53 -12.04
CA GLN A 55 -9.81 4.81 -11.23
C GLN A 55 -9.91 5.27 -9.78
N GLY A 56 -10.70 4.50 -9.02
CA GLY A 56 -10.63 4.27 -7.58
C GLY A 56 -10.64 5.52 -6.71
N GLN A 57 -11.77 5.77 -6.04
CA GLN A 57 -11.72 6.48 -4.76
C GLN A 57 -10.61 5.86 -3.93
N ILE A 58 -9.68 6.71 -3.46
CA ILE A 58 -8.66 6.30 -2.52
C ILE A 58 -9.38 5.65 -1.34
N LYS A 59 -9.19 4.35 -1.15
CA LYS A 59 -9.79 3.63 -0.04
C LYS A 59 -9.02 3.96 1.23
N TYR A 60 -9.36 5.11 1.81
CA TYR A 60 -8.67 5.69 2.97
C TYR A 60 -8.53 4.70 4.14
N GLU A 61 -9.53 3.84 4.37
CA GLU A 61 -9.47 2.81 5.42
C GLU A 61 -8.44 1.70 5.14
N GLU A 62 -8.31 1.24 3.88
CA GLU A 62 -7.30 0.24 3.51
C GLU A 62 -5.89 0.84 3.63
N LEU A 63 -5.71 2.10 3.21
CA LEU A 63 -4.45 2.83 3.37
C LEU A 63 -4.08 3.02 4.84
N ARG A 64 -5.06 3.29 5.72
CA ARG A 64 -4.81 3.47 7.15
C ARG A 64 -4.20 2.22 7.78
N LEU A 65 -4.72 1.04 7.44
CA LEU A 65 -4.20 -0.22 7.95
C LEU A 65 -2.78 -0.49 7.45
N ILE A 66 -2.51 -0.29 6.16
CA ILE A 66 -1.16 -0.48 5.59
C ILE A 66 -0.16 0.50 6.22
N LYS A 67 -0.51 1.80 6.33
CA LYS A 67 0.36 2.80 6.98
C LYS A 67 0.65 2.46 8.44
N SER A 68 -0.32 1.88 9.15
CA SER A 68 -0.14 1.36 10.52
C SER A 68 0.87 0.20 10.56
N VAL A 69 0.76 -0.76 9.63
CA VAL A 69 1.70 -1.87 9.51
C VAL A 69 3.12 -1.38 9.20
N LEU A 70 3.27 -0.48 8.22
CA LEU A 70 4.56 0.11 7.87
C LEU A 70 5.21 0.82 9.05
N ARG A 71 4.43 1.62 9.80
CA ARG A 71 4.91 2.28 11.01
C ARG A 71 5.36 1.29 12.08
N SER A 72 4.60 0.21 12.27
CA SER A 72 4.93 -0.84 13.26
C SER A 72 6.20 -1.59 12.90
N LEU A 73 6.50 -1.72 11.60
CA LEU A 73 7.71 -2.33 11.06
C LEU A 73 8.87 -1.34 10.89
N ALA A 74 8.70 -0.08 11.30
CA ALA A 74 9.65 1.02 11.09
C ALA A 74 10.06 1.22 9.62
N VAL A 75 9.16 0.89 8.69
CA VAL A 75 9.37 1.12 7.25
C VAL A 75 8.86 2.51 6.87
N PRO A 76 9.69 3.38 6.29
CA PRO A 76 9.27 4.72 5.89
C PRO A 76 8.29 4.65 4.71
N TYR A 77 7.42 5.65 4.65
CA TYR A 77 6.57 5.90 3.48
C TYR A 77 6.50 7.38 3.16
N HIS A 78 6.27 7.67 1.88
CA HIS A 78 6.15 8.99 1.29
C HIS A 78 4.81 9.13 0.56
N GLU A 79 4.18 10.29 0.63
CA GLU A 79 3.00 10.62 -0.16
C GLU A 79 3.43 11.51 -1.32
N ALA A 80 3.30 10.98 -2.54
CA ALA A 80 3.63 11.73 -3.73
C ALA A 80 2.70 12.94 -3.88
N PRO A 81 3.15 14.02 -4.54
CA PRO A 81 2.27 15.15 -4.85
C PRO A 81 1.13 14.76 -5.82
N ALA A 82 1.39 13.85 -6.76
CA ALA A 82 0.44 13.39 -7.76
C ALA A 82 0.50 11.87 -7.98
N GLU A 83 1.27 11.38 -8.95
CA GLU A 83 1.40 9.93 -9.21
C GLU A 83 2.62 9.34 -8.52
N ALA A 84 2.43 8.23 -7.80
CA ALA A 84 3.49 7.53 -7.09
C ALA A 84 4.59 7.05 -8.03
N GLU A 85 4.24 6.55 -9.22
CA GLU A 85 5.20 6.09 -10.23
C GLU A 85 6.13 7.21 -10.70
N ALA A 86 5.58 8.41 -10.94
CA ALA A 86 6.36 9.58 -11.32
C ALA A 86 7.29 10.04 -10.19
N GLU A 87 6.82 9.98 -8.93
CA GLU A 87 7.64 10.31 -7.77
C GLU A 87 8.75 9.27 -7.55
N CYS A 88 8.46 7.97 -7.69
CA CYS A 88 9.47 6.91 -7.64
C CYS A 88 10.58 7.13 -8.69
N ALA A 89 10.20 7.45 -9.94
CA ALA A 89 11.17 7.74 -10.99
C ALA A 89 12.03 8.96 -10.65
N ARG A 90 11.43 10.01 -10.09
CA ARG A 90 12.14 11.21 -9.61
C ARG A 90 13.10 10.88 -8.46
N LEU A 91 12.68 10.10 -7.47
CA LEU A 91 13.51 9.68 -6.34
C LEU A 91 14.73 8.88 -6.81
N GLN A 92 14.55 8.00 -7.80
CA GLN A 92 15.66 7.26 -8.41
C GLN A 92 16.61 8.19 -9.17
N GLN A 93 16.08 9.14 -9.97
CA GLN A 93 16.91 10.15 -10.66
C GLN A 93 17.72 11.04 -9.72
N LEU A 94 17.17 11.34 -8.53
CA LEU A 94 17.84 12.11 -7.50
C LEU A 94 18.84 11.27 -6.67
N GLY A 95 18.92 9.95 -6.90
CA GLY A 95 19.79 9.05 -6.15
C GLY A 95 19.33 8.78 -4.72
N VAL A 96 18.04 9.00 -4.41
CA VAL A 96 17.46 8.69 -3.09
C VAL A 96 17.23 7.19 -2.93
N VAL A 97 16.93 6.50 -4.04
CA VAL A 97 16.73 5.05 -4.09
C VAL A 97 17.54 4.45 -5.25
N ASP A 98 18.04 3.23 -5.06
CA ASP A 98 18.82 2.51 -6.08
C ASP A 98 17.94 1.87 -7.16
N ALA A 99 16.71 1.52 -6.81
CA ALA A 99 15.76 0.84 -7.71
C ALA A 99 14.31 1.17 -7.36
N VAL A 100 13.44 1.08 -8.36
CA VAL A 100 11.98 1.20 -8.22
C VAL A 100 11.32 -0.16 -8.45
N TYR A 101 10.37 -0.50 -7.58
CA TYR A 101 9.51 -1.68 -7.71
C TYR A 101 8.05 -1.23 -7.77
N SER A 102 7.39 -1.43 -8.91
CA SER A 102 6.02 -0.98 -9.22
C SER A 102 5.12 -2.14 -9.66
#